data_AF-A0A7V9AGW8-F1
#
_entry.id   AF-A0A7V9AGW8-F1
#
_cell.length_a   1.000
_cell.length_b   1.000
_cell.length_c   1.000
_cell.angle_alpha   90.00
_cell.angle_beta   90.00
_cell.angle_gamma   90.00
#
_symmetry.space_group_name_H-M   'P 1'
#
loop_
_entity.id
_entity.type
_entity.pdbx_description
1 polymer ?
#
loop_
_entity_poly.entity_id
_entity_poly.type
_entity_poly.pdbx_seq_one_letter_code
_entity_poly.pdbx_strand_id
1 'polypeptide(L)'
;MATLEMESFPTVQERIARFYKDFPDGSIRTFLVKHDGPEVIFEARAYRTPEEATMGVYTSGWSRETEGRSPVNRTAHLENCESAAVARALSHLGYSVDDRRPTRAEMLKNVRQREEHEAMLQFIRSVGPKVKPDSEIALDGTARNLKDFVRESWPTIKEQFRVARSVVEAVEAATGIPFEGSVREVA
;
A
#
# COMPACT_ATOMS: atom_id res chain seq x y z
N MET A 1 0.64 18.89 -11.71
CA MET A 1 1.02 17.71 -10.90
C MET A 1 -0.23 17.26 -10.18
N ALA A 2 -0.73 16.06 -10.45
CA ALA A 2 -1.90 15.55 -9.76
C ALA A 2 -1.45 15.03 -8.40
N THR A 3 -1.66 15.83 -7.36
CA THR A 3 -1.74 15.35 -5.98
C THR A 3 -2.78 14.26 -5.98
N LEU A 4 -2.38 13.00 -5.78
CA LEU A 4 -3.33 11.92 -5.58
C LEU A 4 -3.85 12.11 -4.15
N GLU A 5 -4.79 13.03 -3.98
CA GLU A 5 -5.47 13.22 -2.71
C GLU A 5 -6.09 11.88 -2.33
N MET A 6 -5.66 11.37 -1.17
CA MET A 6 -6.26 10.20 -0.54
C MET A 6 -7.78 10.39 -0.33
N GLU A 7 -8.27 11.63 -0.43
CA GLU A 7 -9.68 12.01 -0.40
C GLU A 7 -10.53 11.49 -1.56
N SER A 8 -9.94 11.08 -2.70
CA SER A 8 -10.76 10.62 -3.84
C SER A 8 -11.21 9.15 -3.75
N PHE A 9 -10.83 8.41 -2.71
CA PHE A 9 -11.22 7.01 -2.53
C PHE A 9 -12.22 6.85 -1.38
N PRO A 10 -13.43 6.32 -1.64
CA PRO A 10 -14.37 6.00 -0.60
C PRO A 10 -13.80 4.89 0.27
N THR A 11 -13.59 5.27 1.52
CA THR A 11 -13.34 4.42 2.68
C THR A 11 -14.37 3.29 2.76
N VAL A 12 -14.06 2.25 3.54
CA VAL A 12 -15.02 1.18 3.83
C VAL A 12 -16.32 1.77 4.40
N GLN A 13 -16.20 2.80 5.22
CA GLN A 13 -17.34 3.55 5.77
C GLN A 13 -18.23 4.15 4.66
N GLU A 14 -17.64 4.81 3.66
CA GLU A 14 -18.41 5.38 2.55
C GLU A 14 -19.06 4.31 1.68
N ARG A 15 -18.41 3.16 1.50
CA ARG A 15 -19.01 2.01 0.79
C ARG A 15 -20.18 1.43 1.56
N ILE A 16 -20.06 1.28 2.88
CA ILE A 16 -21.14 0.85 3.76
C ILE A 16 -22.30 1.83 3.71
N ALA A 17 -22.03 3.14 3.79
CA ALA A 17 -23.06 4.17 3.71
C ALA A 17 -23.81 4.14 2.37
N ARG A 18 -23.09 3.96 1.25
CA ARG A 18 -23.72 3.78 -0.08
C ARG A 18 -24.55 2.51 -0.15
N PHE A 19 -24.03 1.39 0.36
CA PHE A 19 -24.76 0.13 0.40
C PHE A 19 -26.10 0.27 1.15
N TYR A 20 -26.09 0.83 2.37
CA TYR A 20 -27.33 1.01 3.15
C TYR A 20 -28.24 2.12 2.60
N LYS A 21 -27.71 3.04 1.78
CA LYS A 21 -28.54 3.99 1.04
C LYS A 21 -29.33 3.31 -0.08
N ASP A 22 -28.68 2.41 -0.83
CA ASP A 22 -29.32 1.69 -1.94
C ASP A 22 -30.18 0.51 -1.44
N PHE A 23 -29.78 -0.11 -0.33
CA PHE A 23 -30.41 -1.28 0.27
C PHE A 23 -30.66 -1.06 1.78
N PRO A 24 -31.67 -0.26 2.16
CA PRO A 24 -31.94 0.07 3.57
C PRO A 24 -32.20 -1.15 4.46
N ASP A 25 -32.87 -2.17 3.92
CA ASP A 25 -33.17 -3.44 4.61
C ASP A 25 -32.10 -4.52 4.35
N GLY A 26 -31.01 -4.15 3.68
CA GLY A 26 -29.87 -5.03 3.45
C GLY A 26 -29.12 -5.36 4.74
N SER A 27 -28.20 -6.32 4.67
CA SER A 27 -27.30 -6.61 5.79
C SER A 27 -25.92 -7.03 5.32
N ILE A 28 -24.90 -6.64 6.08
CA ILE A 28 -23.53 -7.14 5.95
C ILE A 28 -23.25 -7.98 7.19
N ARG A 29 -22.87 -9.25 6.99
CA ARG A 29 -22.57 -10.20 8.07
C ARG A 29 -21.13 -10.68 7.94
N THR A 30 -20.36 -10.58 9.01
CA THR A 30 -18.96 -11.02 9.05
C THR A 30 -18.83 -12.32 9.84
N PHE A 31 -17.91 -13.17 9.41
CA PHE A 31 -17.65 -14.48 9.97
C PHE A 31 -16.15 -14.63 10.18
N LEU A 32 -15.75 -14.86 11.43
CA LEU A 32 -14.39 -15.28 11.76
C LEU A 32 -14.25 -16.77 11.38
N VAL A 33 -13.64 -17.03 10.23
CA VAL A 33 -13.53 -18.39 9.68
C VAL A 33 -12.36 -19.14 10.30
N LYS A 34 -11.25 -18.43 10.56
CA LYS A 34 -10.07 -19.00 11.21
C LYS A 34 -9.40 -17.96 12.09
N HIS A 35 -8.99 -18.38 13.28
CA HIS A 35 -8.07 -17.66 14.14
C HIS A 35 -7.12 -18.69 14.77
N ASP A 36 -5.89 -18.72 14.30
CA ASP A 36 -4.91 -19.77 14.64
C ASP A 36 -3.52 -19.17 14.72
N GLY A 37 -3.02 -19.00 15.94
CA GLY A 37 -1.81 -18.24 16.20
C GLY A 37 -1.89 -16.83 15.61
N PRO A 38 -0.90 -16.37 14.83
CA PRO A 38 -0.92 -15.02 14.25
C PRO A 38 -1.84 -14.91 13.03
N GLU A 39 -2.40 -16.00 12.52
CA GLU A 39 -3.20 -16.00 11.30
C GLU A 39 -4.69 -15.81 11.61
N VAL A 40 -5.33 -14.90 10.86
CA VAL A 40 -6.76 -14.66 10.91
C VAL A 40 -7.36 -14.69 9.49
N ILE A 41 -8.55 -15.29 9.36
CA ILE A 41 -9.32 -15.32 8.11
C ILE A 41 -10.76 -14.89 8.42
N PHE A 42 -11.24 -13.89 7.66
CA PHE A 42 -12.63 -13.43 7.70
C PHE A 42 -13.33 -13.63 6.36
N GLU A 43 -14.61 -13.97 6.44
CA GLU A 43 -15.57 -13.84 5.34
C GLU A 43 -16.58 -12.74 5.71
N ALA A 44 -16.85 -11.83 4.78
CA ALA A 44 -18.00 -10.92 4.85
C ALA A 44 -19.02 -11.32 3.77
N ARG A 45 -20.30 -11.34 4.13
CA ARG A 45 -21.42 -11.62 3.24
C ARG A 45 -22.36 -10.43 3.22
N ALA A 46 -22.63 -9.89 2.05
CA ALA A 46 -23.57 -8.80 1.84
C ALA A 46 -24.86 -9.33 1.19
N TYR A 47 -25.99 -8.96 1.78
CA TYR A 47 -27.35 -9.29 1.36
C TYR A 47 -28.10 -8.00 1.09
N ARG A 48 -28.64 -7.81 -0.10
CA ARG A 48 -29.34 -6.60 -0.52
C ARG A 48 -30.76 -6.53 0.05
N THR A 49 -31.37 -7.67 0.36
CA THR A 49 -32.72 -7.73 0.94
C THR A 49 -32.84 -8.85 2.00
N PRO A 50 -33.87 -8.82 2.86
CA PRO A 50 -34.16 -9.92 3.79
C PRO A 50 -34.45 -11.27 3.10
N GLU A 51 -35.01 -11.24 1.88
CA GLU A 51 -35.27 -12.46 1.09
C GLU A 51 -33.96 -13.10 0.63
N GLU A 52 -32.99 -12.31 0.18
CA GLU A 52 -31.64 -12.81 -0.13
C GLU A 52 -31.02 -13.49 1.09
N ALA A 53 -31.17 -12.91 2.28
CA ALA A 53 -30.70 -13.50 3.53
C ALA A 53 -31.41 -14.82 3.87
N THR A 54 -32.71 -14.91 3.61
CA THR A 54 -33.51 -16.12 3.85
C THR A 54 -33.16 -17.24 2.87
N MET A 55 -32.97 -16.90 1.60
CA MET A 55 -32.59 -17.85 0.55
C MET A 55 -31.10 -18.24 0.58
N GLY A 56 -30.28 -17.54 1.37
CA GLY A 56 -28.84 -17.76 1.43
C GLY A 56 -28.09 -17.27 0.17
N VAL A 57 -28.66 -16.30 -0.55
CA VAL A 57 -28.03 -15.69 -1.73
C VAL A 57 -27.27 -14.45 -1.27
N TYR A 58 -25.96 -14.41 -1.45
CA TYR A 58 -25.14 -13.28 -1.01
C TYR A 58 -23.95 -13.04 -1.91
N THR A 59 -23.40 -11.82 -1.80
CA THR A 59 -22.06 -11.52 -2.33
C THR A 59 -21.04 -11.61 -1.21
N SER A 60 -19.97 -12.37 -1.42
CA SER A 60 -18.94 -12.59 -0.41
C SER A 60 -17.66 -11.79 -0.67
N GLY A 61 -16.94 -11.47 0.40
CA GLY A 61 -15.56 -10.99 0.39
C GLY A 61 -14.74 -11.75 1.42
N TRP A 62 -13.53 -12.17 1.03
CA TRP A 62 -12.64 -12.95 1.90
C TRP A 62 -11.36 -12.17 2.17
N SER A 63 -10.87 -12.20 3.41
CA SER A 63 -9.57 -11.62 3.75
C SER A 63 -8.79 -12.55 4.66
N ARG A 64 -7.46 -12.46 4.57
CA ARG A 64 -6.50 -13.13 5.43
C ARG A 64 -5.47 -12.11 5.88
N GLU A 65 -5.24 -12.03 7.18
CA GLU A 65 -4.17 -11.24 7.76
C GLU A 65 -3.28 -12.09 8.65
N THR A 66 -2.09 -11.56 8.94
CA THR A 66 -1.15 -12.16 9.86
C THR A 66 -0.66 -11.10 10.83
N GLU A 67 -0.80 -11.35 12.13
CA GLU A 67 -0.33 -10.49 13.21
C GLU A 67 1.17 -10.18 13.04
N GLY A 68 1.55 -8.93 13.27
CA GLY A 68 2.95 -8.48 13.17
C GLY A 68 3.52 -8.38 11.75
N ARG A 69 2.81 -8.84 10.70
CA ARG A 69 3.26 -8.71 9.30
C ARG A 69 3.39 -7.25 8.83
N SER A 70 2.64 -6.35 9.44
CA SER A 70 2.74 -4.91 9.22
C SER A 70 2.66 -4.17 10.55
N PRO A 71 3.18 -2.93 10.66
CA PRO A 71 3.06 -2.13 11.87
C PRO A 71 1.60 -1.98 12.35
N VAL A 72 0.66 -1.85 11.41
CA VAL A 72 -0.78 -1.69 11.70
C VAL A 72 -1.41 -3.01 12.17
N ASN A 73 -0.88 -4.15 11.74
CA ASN A 73 -1.34 -5.48 12.16
C ASN A 73 -0.66 -5.96 13.46
N ARG A 74 0.19 -5.15 14.11
CA ARG A 74 0.74 -5.53 15.43
C ARG A 74 -0.32 -5.53 16.52
N THR A 75 -1.33 -4.67 16.40
CA THR A 75 -2.37 -4.49 17.43
C THR A 75 -3.80 -4.57 16.89
N ALA A 76 -3.99 -4.46 15.56
CA ALA A 76 -5.33 -4.39 14.96
C ALA A 76 -5.52 -5.37 13.79
N HIS A 77 -4.85 -6.53 13.80
CA HIS A 77 -4.90 -7.48 12.69
C HIS A 77 -6.29 -8.10 12.47
N LEU A 78 -7.06 -8.31 13.55
CA LEU A 78 -8.44 -8.82 13.50
C LEU A 78 -9.37 -7.81 12.82
N GLU A 79 -9.36 -6.57 13.29
CA GLU A 79 -10.21 -5.46 12.81
C GLU A 79 -9.86 -5.11 11.36
N ASN A 80 -8.58 -5.13 11.01
CA ASN A 80 -8.13 -4.92 9.64
C ASN A 80 -8.59 -6.07 8.72
N CYS A 81 -8.53 -7.32 9.20
CA CYS A 81 -8.97 -8.46 8.42
C CYS A 81 -10.48 -8.42 8.16
N GLU A 82 -11.28 -8.13 9.19
CA GLU A 82 -12.73 -7.97 9.07
C GLU A 82 -13.08 -6.83 8.09
N SER A 83 -12.50 -5.64 8.29
CA SER A 83 -12.74 -4.47 7.45
C SER A 83 -12.37 -4.73 5.98
N ALA A 84 -11.28 -5.46 5.75
CA ALA A 84 -10.84 -5.84 4.40
C ALA A 84 -11.81 -6.84 3.74
N ALA A 85 -12.37 -7.79 4.50
CA ALA A 85 -13.38 -8.71 4.00
C ALA A 85 -14.65 -7.96 3.56
N VAL A 86 -15.14 -7.02 4.38
CA VAL A 86 -16.28 -6.16 4.06
C VAL A 86 -16.00 -5.32 2.80
N ALA A 87 -14.83 -4.69 2.72
CA ALA A 87 -14.44 -3.91 1.55
C ALA A 87 -14.50 -4.72 0.24
N ARG A 88 -14.05 -5.98 0.28
CA ARG A 88 -14.07 -6.91 -0.86
C ARG A 88 -15.50 -7.30 -1.25
N ALA A 89 -16.34 -7.63 -0.27
CA ALA A 89 -17.75 -7.97 -0.51
C ALA A 89 -18.49 -6.81 -1.21
N LEU A 90 -18.31 -5.59 -0.71
CA LEU A 90 -18.93 -4.40 -1.29
C LEU A 90 -18.34 -4.03 -2.66
N SER A 91 -17.04 -4.23 -2.87
CA SER A 91 -16.42 -4.07 -4.20
C SER A 91 -17.03 -5.02 -5.23
N HIS A 92 -17.33 -6.27 -4.87
CA HIS A 92 -18.00 -7.22 -5.76
C HIS A 92 -19.42 -6.81 -6.13
N LEU A 93 -20.10 -6.04 -5.27
CA LEU A 93 -21.42 -5.44 -5.53
C LEU A 93 -21.36 -4.14 -6.37
N GLY A 94 -20.18 -3.71 -6.80
CA GLY A 94 -20.03 -2.47 -7.58
C GLY A 94 -19.84 -1.20 -6.74
N TYR A 95 -19.63 -1.34 -5.42
CA TYR A 95 -19.23 -0.21 -4.55
C TYR A 95 -17.72 0.07 -4.59
N SER A 96 -17.05 -0.29 -5.69
CA SER A 96 -15.68 0.13 -5.99
C SER A 96 -15.71 1.43 -6.81
N VAL A 97 -14.71 2.28 -6.66
CA VAL A 97 -14.53 3.52 -7.45
C VAL A 97 -13.54 3.38 -8.59
N ASP A 98 -12.73 2.33 -8.59
CA ASP A 98 -11.73 2.07 -9.61
C ASP A 98 -11.93 0.65 -10.15
N ASP A 99 -11.70 0.50 -11.46
CA ASP A 99 -11.61 -0.77 -12.19
C ASP A 99 -10.46 -1.64 -11.62
N ARG A 100 -9.52 -0.99 -10.93
CA ARG A 100 -8.43 -1.62 -10.20
C ARG A 100 -8.91 -1.93 -8.77
N ARG A 101 -8.66 -3.16 -8.33
CA ARG A 101 -9.05 -3.68 -7.00
C ARG A 101 -7.90 -3.71 -5.96
N PRO A 102 -7.08 -2.66 -5.73
CA PRO A 102 -6.13 -2.71 -4.63
C PRO A 102 -6.87 -2.59 -3.29
N THR A 103 -6.48 -3.40 -2.31
CA THR A 103 -6.98 -3.32 -0.93
C THR A 103 -6.37 -2.12 -0.19
N ARG A 104 -7.01 -1.63 0.88
CA ARG A 104 -6.49 -0.51 1.70
C ARG A 104 -5.06 -0.75 2.20
N ALA A 105 -4.71 -1.99 2.57
CA ALA A 105 -3.36 -2.36 2.98
C ALA A 105 -2.34 -2.28 1.83
N GLU A 106 -2.72 -2.73 0.63
CA GLU A 106 -1.91 -2.57 -0.58
C GLU A 106 -1.77 -1.09 -0.98
N MET A 107 -2.82 -0.29 -0.78
CA MET A 107 -2.77 1.15 -1.00
C MET A 107 -1.85 1.86 0.00
N LEU A 108 -1.96 1.58 1.31
CA LEU A 108 -1.06 2.12 2.33
C LEU A 108 0.39 1.72 2.07
N LYS A 109 0.63 0.49 1.62
CA LYS A 109 1.96 0.04 1.17
C LYS A 109 2.43 0.85 -0.04
N ASN A 110 1.56 1.07 -1.03
CA ASN A 110 1.89 1.86 -2.21
C ASN A 110 2.15 3.35 -1.89
N VAL A 111 1.38 3.94 -0.96
CA VAL A 111 1.59 5.32 -0.50
C VAL A 111 2.93 5.44 0.21
N ARG A 112 3.20 4.58 1.19
CA ARG A 112 4.49 4.57 1.90
C ARG A 112 5.66 4.34 0.94
N GLN A 113 5.52 3.40 0.01
CA GLN A 113 6.54 3.12 -0.99
C GLN A 113 6.77 4.33 -1.92
N ARG A 114 5.72 5.08 -2.27
CA ARG A 114 5.84 6.32 -3.05
C ARG A 114 6.49 7.44 -2.25
N GLU A 115 6.08 7.66 -1.00
CA GLU A 115 6.68 8.66 -0.11
C GLU A 115 8.17 8.37 0.11
N GLU A 116 8.52 7.10 0.32
CA GLU A 116 9.91 6.67 0.44
C GLU A 116 10.67 6.89 -0.87
N HIS A 117 10.07 6.56 -2.02
CA HIS A 117 10.66 6.82 -3.35
C HIS A 117 10.91 8.32 -3.55
N GLU A 118 9.95 9.17 -3.22
CA GLU A 118 10.10 10.63 -3.31
C GLU A 118 11.23 11.14 -2.40
N ALA A 119 11.30 10.64 -1.16
CA ALA A 119 12.38 10.95 -0.24
C ALA A 119 13.75 10.53 -0.82
N MET A 120 13.85 9.34 -1.44
CA MET A 120 15.08 8.89 -2.12
C MET A 120 15.47 9.87 -3.23
N LEU A 121 14.53 10.32 -4.06
CA LEU A 121 14.81 11.26 -5.14
C LEU A 121 15.28 12.63 -4.62
N GLN A 122 14.71 13.11 -3.51
CA GLN A 122 15.15 14.34 -2.86
C GLN A 122 16.55 14.19 -2.26
N PHE A 123 16.84 13.05 -1.64
CA PHE A 123 18.17 12.73 -1.12
C PHE A 123 19.21 12.70 -2.25
N ILE A 124 18.95 11.99 -3.35
CA ILE A 124 19.87 11.94 -4.49
C ILE A 124 20.11 13.34 -5.06
N ARG A 125 19.08 14.19 -5.15
CA ARG A 125 19.24 15.57 -5.64
C ARG A 125 20.10 16.46 -4.72
N SER A 126 19.96 16.30 -3.41
CA SER A 126 20.61 17.16 -2.41
C SER A 126 22.01 16.69 -2.04
N VAL A 127 22.22 15.37 -1.97
CA VAL A 127 23.47 14.74 -1.53
C VAL A 127 24.29 14.22 -2.71
N GLY A 128 23.64 13.74 -3.78
CA GLY A 128 24.32 13.25 -4.99
C GLY A 128 25.38 14.20 -5.57
N PRO A 129 25.16 15.54 -5.59
CA PRO A 129 26.21 16.47 -6.04
C PRO A 129 27.50 16.43 -5.19
N LYS A 130 27.41 16.05 -3.91
CA LYS A 130 28.53 15.98 -2.95
C LYS A 130 29.39 14.72 -3.08
N VAL A 131 28.95 13.75 -3.88
CA VAL A 131 29.68 12.51 -4.18
C VAL A 131 31.07 12.82 -4.76
N LYS A 132 32.09 12.04 -4.40
CA LYS A 132 33.44 12.24 -4.94
C LYS A 132 33.49 11.87 -6.44
N PRO A 133 34.30 12.56 -7.27
CA PRO A 133 34.31 12.34 -8.72
C PRO A 133 34.62 10.90 -9.16
N ASP A 134 35.34 10.14 -8.34
CA ASP A 134 35.79 8.76 -8.54
C ASP A 134 34.84 7.70 -7.94
N SER A 135 33.70 8.12 -7.37
CA SER A 135 32.74 7.19 -6.81
C SER A 135 32.01 6.40 -7.88
N GLU A 136 31.79 5.11 -7.63
CA GLU A 136 31.18 4.18 -8.57
C GLU A 136 29.87 3.60 -8.03
N ILE A 137 29.03 3.16 -8.96
CA ILE A 137 27.85 2.35 -8.70
C ILE A 137 27.94 1.07 -9.53
N ALA A 138 27.68 -0.07 -8.89
CA ALA A 138 27.58 -1.36 -9.55
C ALA A 138 26.10 -1.75 -9.69
N LEU A 139 25.64 -1.86 -10.94
CA LEU A 139 24.29 -2.35 -11.26
C LEU A 139 24.43 -3.52 -12.22
N ASP A 140 23.78 -4.64 -11.92
CA ASP A 140 23.78 -5.85 -12.74
C ASP A 140 25.19 -6.31 -13.18
N GLY A 141 26.17 -6.18 -12.29
CA GLY A 141 27.56 -6.58 -12.54
C GLY A 141 28.40 -5.58 -13.36
N THR A 142 27.84 -4.42 -13.73
CA THR A 142 28.57 -3.36 -14.44
C THR A 142 28.84 -2.19 -13.50
N ALA A 143 30.12 -1.85 -13.31
CA ALA A 143 30.52 -0.65 -12.58
C ALA A 143 30.48 0.58 -13.50
N ARG A 144 29.89 1.67 -13.01
CA ARG A 144 29.83 2.96 -13.71
C ARG A 144 30.15 4.08 -12.73
N ASN A 145 30.66 5.20 -13.26
CA ASN A 145 30.80 6.41 -12.47
C ASN A 145 29.43 6.86 -11.94
N LEU A 146 29.32 7.07 -10.63
CA LEU A 146 28.06 7.37 -9.95
C LEU A 146 27.47 8.71 -10.42
N LYS A 147 28.30 9.74 -10.62
CA LYS A 147 27.83 11.07 -11.06
C LYS A 147 27.30 11.03 -12.48
N ASP A 148 28.02 10.38 -13.39
CA ASP A 148 27.58 10.21 -14.77
C ASP A 148 26.32 9.36 -14.86
N PHE A 149 26.25 8.27 -14.08
CA PHE A 149 25.07 7.41 -13.99
C PHE A 149 23.83 8.18 -13.55
N VAL A 150 23.92 8.98 -12.48
CA VAL A 150 22.80 9.79 -11.98
C VAL A 150 22.34 10.80 -13.02
N ARG A 151 23.28 11.46 -13.72
CA ARG A 151 22.97 12.46 -14.75
C ARG A 151 22.27 11.83 -15.95
N GLU A 152 22.78 10.71 -16.45
CA GLU A 152 22.29 10.04 -17.67
C GLU A 152 21.03 9.24 -17.44
N SER A 153 20.94 8.57 -16.28
CA SER A 153 19.86 7.62 -15.96
C SER A 153 18.77 8.25 -15.08
N TRP A 154 18.75 9.58 -14.95
CA TRP A 154 17.76 10.28 -14.11
C TRP A 154 16.30 9.93 -14.43
N PRO A 155 15.88 9.77 -15.71
CA PRO A 155 14.54 9.26 -16.03
C PRO A 155 14.24 7.90 -15.40
N THR A 156 15.17 6.95 -15.56
CA THR A 156 15.06 5.60 -15.00
C THR A 156 15.05 5.60 -13.47
N ILE A 157 15.89 6.43 -12.84
CA ILE A 157 15.94 6.60 -11.38
C ILE A 157 14.59 7.10 -10.84
N LYS A 158 13.96 8.06 -11.54
CA LYS A 158 12.63 8.57 -11.15
C LYS A 158 11.54 7.50 -11.22
N GLU A 159 11.62 6.60 -12.20
CA GLU A 159 10.55 5.64 -12.47
C GLU A 159 10.74 4.30 -11.73
N GLN A 160 11.98 3.92 -11.43
CA GLN A 160 12.29 2.59 -10.90
C GLN A 160 12.81 2.66 -9.47
N PHE A 161 11.97 2.21 -8.52
CA PHE A 161 12.28 2.19 -7.09
C PHE A 161 13.60 1.48 -6.77
N ARG A 162 13.85 0.33 -7.39
CA ARG A 162 15.08 -0.45 -7.17
C ARG A 162 16.34 0.30 -7.61
N VAL A 163 16.26 1.02 -8.73
CA VAL A 163 17.38 1.82 -9.23
C VAL A 163 17.61 3.02 -8.32
N ALA A 164 16.54 3.72 -7.92
CA ALA A 164 16.64 4.80 -6.93
C ALA A 164 17.29 4.33 -5.63
N ARG A 165 16.86 3.17 -5.09
CA ARG A 165 17.43 2.58 -3.89
C ARG A 165 18.94 2.30 -4.03
N SER A 166 19.34 1.70 -5.14
CA SER A 166 20.75 1.38 -5.39
C SER A 166 21.62 2.64 -5.50
N VAL A 167 21.06 3.71 -6.08
CA VAL A 167 21.74 5.02 -6.16
C VAL A 167 21.85 5.66 -4.77
N VAL A 168 20.81 5.59 -3.94
CA VAL A 168 20.87 6.07 -2.54
C VAL A 168 22.00 5.38 -1.79
N GLU A 169 22.06 4.05 -1.85
CA GLU A 169 23.10 3.26 -1.16
C GLU A 169 24.51 3.63 -1.63
N ALA A 170 24.70 3.84 -2.93
CA ALA A 170 25.97 4.29 -3.49
C ALA A 170 26.34 5.72 -3.05
N VAL A 171 25.36 6.63 -2.97
CA VAL A 171 25.54 8.00 -2.49
C VAL A 171 25.88 8.02 -0.98
N GLU A 172 25.20 7.22 -0.17
CA GLU A 172 25.51 7.04 1.26
C GLU A 172 26.94 6.53 1.44
N ALA A 173 27.32 5.47 0.72
CA ALA A 173 28.67 4.91 0.77
C ALA A 173 29.75 5.92 0.37
N ALA A 174 29.48 6.74 -0.65
CA ALA A 174 30.44 7.74 -1.14
C ALA A 174 30.58 8.98 -0.24
N THR A 175 29.51 9.37 0.47
CA THR A 175 29.45 10.63 1.22
C THR A 175 29.48 10.46 2.74
N GLY A 176 29.14 9.28 3.25
CA GLY A 176 28.94 9.01 4.67
C GLY A 176 27.70 9.69 5.26
N ILE A 177 26.86 10.33 4.44
CA ILE A 177 25.62 10.97 4.87
C ILE A 177 24.50 9.92 4.74
N PRO A 178 23.82 9.53 5.83
CA PRO A 178 22.77 8.52 5.77
C PRO A 178 21.48 9.06 5.14
N PHE A 179 20.75 8.17 4.47
CA PHE A 179 19.39 8.42 4.00
C PHE A 179 18.40 8.20 5.15
N GLU A 180 17.84 9.29 5.64
CA GLU A 180 16.68 9.26 6.53
C GLU A 180 15.43 9.14 5.66
N GLY A 181 14.82 7.95 5.61
CA GLY A 181 13.62 7.68 4.83
C GLY A 181 12.42 8.57 5.20
N SER A 182 11.29 8.40 4.51
CA SER A 182 10.08 9.20 4.77
C SER A 182 9.40 8.91 6.12
N VAL A 183 9.77 7.84 6.81
CA VAL A 183 9.15 7.41 8.05
C VAL A 183 9.94 7.93 9.24
N ARG A 184 9.50 9.06 9.82
CA ARG A 184 9.68 9.26 11.26
C ARG A 184 8.83 8.20 11.94
N GLU A 185 9.44 7.28 12.66
CA GLU A 185 8.72 6.41 13.60
C GLU A 185 7.94 7.33 14.55
N VAL A 186 6.64 7.42 14.36
CA VAL A 186 5.74 7.95 15.37
C VAL A 186 5.66 6.84 16.41
N ALA A 187 6.37 7.05 17.51
CA ALA A 187 6.28 6.25 18.73
C ALA A 187 4.86 6.26 19.29
#